data_AF-A0A965RKB6-F1
#
_entry.id   AF-A0A965RKB6-F1
#
_cell.length_a   1.000
_cell.length_b   1.000
_cell.length_c   1.000
_cell.angle_alpha   90.00
_cell.angle_beta   90.00
_cell.angle_gamma   90.00
#
_symmetry.space_group_name_H-M   'P 1'
#
loop_
_entity.id
_entity.type
_entity.pdbx_description
1 polymer ?
#
loop_
_entity_poly.entity_id
_entity_poly.type
_entity_poly.pdbx_seq_one_letter_code
_entity_poly.pdbx_strand_id
1 'polypeptide(L)'
;PNTRIFANANITGTVNVVNNVYTYNTITASNTSTGNLAVTQNTTSGNLSVSQNTTTGNLVVQANVLAGNAYIDFLTVGNPIVAPAATIGNSYIVRYGLTTDADGYFRVQRSVASGNAEVFWTETNKRWEFRVNNLYGDIATNNVTAGNIAVASNISTRNISVTQNASFGNLSVTGNVTGNLVATFRASKEYLLQTTSSGATTVDLSISNWFKYTLTGNSTYTFANAPASGNVFTVQMLLIQGSGGNKTVAWGNTIYWAGGLVPPATTAAAGNTDLWTLTTYDGGSTFIGTLTVKDAR
;
A
#
# COMPACT_ATOMS: atom_id res chain seq x y z
N PRO A 1 56.06 59.55 47.14
CA PRO A 1 57.31 58.88 46.75
C PRO A 1 57.01 57.56 46.01
N ASN A 2 57.31 57.50 44.71
CA ASN A 2 57.18 56.25 43.96
C ASN A 2 58.43 55.40 44.24
N THR A 3 58.26 54.25 44.89
CA THR A 3 59.34 53.27 45.04
C THR A 3 59.59 52.62 43.69
N ARG A 4 60.74 52.92 43.07
CA ARG A 4 61.18 52.28 41.82
C ARG A 4 62.31 51.31 42.16
N ILE A 5 62.09 50.03 41.89
CA ILE A 5 63.09 48.98 42.03
C ILE A 5 63.66 48.71 40.64
N PHE A 6 64.96 48.96 40.46
CA PHE A 6 65.67 48.79 39.19
C PHE A 6 66.55 47.53 39.13
N ALA A 7 66.54 46.70 40.17
CA ALA A 7 67.33 45.46 40.30
C ALA A 7 66.53 44.37 41.05
N ASN A 8 67.09 43.18 41.24
CA ASN A 8 66.44 42.11 42.03
C ASN A 8 66.19 42.59 43.47
N ALA A 9 64.95 42.46 43.95
CA ALA A 9 64.58 42.68 45.35
C ALA A 9 64.07 41.36 45.95
N ASN A 10 64.77 40.84 46.95
CA ASN A 10 64.33 39.68 47.73
C ASN A 10 63.56 40.19 48.95
N ILE A 11 62.23 40.07 48.92
CA ILE A 11 61.37 40.54 50.01
C ILE A 11 60.82 39.30 50.72
N THR A 12 61.12 39.19 52.02
CA THR A 12 60.53 38.15 52.89
C THR A 12 59.34 38.79 53.59
N GLY A 13 58.16 38.70 53.00
CA GLY A 13 56.93 39.31 53.54
C GLY A 13 56.04 39.92 52.46
N THR A 14 55.23 40.91 52.84
CA THR A 14 54.23 41.55 51.97
C THR A 14 54.76 42.82 51.32
N VAL A 15 54.46 43.01 50.04
CA VAL A 15 54.63 44.29 49.34
C VAL A 15 53.26 44.94 49.18
N ASN A 16 53.02 46.04 49.88
CA ASN A 16 51.79 46.81 49.75
C ASN A 16 51.97 47.88 48.68
N VAL A 17 51.18 47.81 47.60
CA VAL A 17 51.18 48.80 46.52
C VAL A 17 49.81 49.46 46.47
N VAL A 18 49.76 50.79 46.56
CA VAL A 18 48.49 51.55 46.70
C VAL A 18 47.80 51.79 45.35
N ASN A 19 48.56 51.79 44.24
CA ASN A 19 48.03 52.08 42.92
C ASN A 19 48.25 50.92 41.94
N ASN A 20 49.40 50.91 41.25
CA ASN A 20 49.65 50.01 40.14
C ASN A 20 50.96 49.26 40.33
N VAL A 21 50.95 47.99 39.92
CA VAL A 21 52.14 47.17 39.73
C VAL A 21 52.36 47.04 38.22
N TYR A 22 53.50 47.49 37.72
CA TYR A 22 53.91 47.31 36.33
C TYR A 22 55.08 46.34 36.30
N THR A 23 54.88 45.16 35.73
CA THR A 23 55.88 44.10 35.61
C THR A 23 55.86 43.57 34.19
N TYR A 24 57.01 43.11 33.69
CA TYR A 24 57.08 42.45 32.39
C TYR A 24 56.55 41.01 32.48
N ASN A 25 57.00 40.28 33.50
CA ASN A 25 56.52 38.96 33.86
C ASN A 25 56.11 38.95 35.34
N THR A 26 55.02 38.26 35.67
CA THR A 26 54.60 37.98 37.04
C THR A 26 54.42 36.48 37.18
N ILE A 27 55.10 35.87 38.14
CA ILE A 27 54.93 34.46 38.49
C ILE A 27 54.33 34.41 39.89
N THR A 28 53.15 33.82 40.01
CA THR A 28 52.43 33.69 41.28
C THR A 28 52.38 32.22 41.67
N ALA A 29 52.88 31.87 42.87
CA ALA A 29 52.99 30.47 43.29
C ALA A 29 51.68 29.84 43.77
N SER A 30 50.64 30.64 44.09
CA SER A 30 49.38 30.10 44.61
C SER A 30 48.16 30.79 44.01
N ASN A 31 47.88 32.04 44.38
CA ASN A 31 46.62 32.69 44.05
C ASN A 31 46.83 34.13 43.57
N THR A 32 46.10 34.50 42.52
CA THR A 32 45.88 35.90 42.14
C THR A 32 44.44 36.23 42.49
N SER A 33 44.22 37.06 43.50
CA SER A 33 42.89 37.53 43.90
C SER A 33 42.71 38.98 43.49
N THR A 34 41.85 39.23 42.51
CA THR A 34 41.60 40.56 41.92
C THR A 34 40.12 40.75 41.71
N GLY A 35 39.62 41.99 41.74
CA GLY A 35 38.24 42.29 41.34
C GLY A 35 37.98 41.89 39.89
N ASN A 36 38.85 42.35 38.98
CA ASN A 36 38.85 41.97 37.57
C ASN A 36 40.23 41.47 37.16
N LEU A 37 40.29 40.37 36.41
CA LEU A 37 41.49 39.87 35.76
C LEU A 37 41.26 39.83 34.25
N ALA A 38 41.98 40.66 33.49
CA ALA A 38 41.93 40.65 32.04
C ALA A 38 43.11 39.86 31.48
N VAL A 39 42.83 38.78 30.76
CA VAL A 39 43.82 37.97 30.04
C VAL A 39 43.53 38.09 28.54
N THR A 40 44.50 38.56 27.76
CA THR A 40 44.28 38.89 26.34
C THR A 40 44.61 37.76 25.37
N GLN A 41 45.22 36.66 25.86
CA GLN A 41 45.64 35.54 25.02
C GLN A 41 45.10 34.21 25.55
N ASN A 42 45.76 33.62 26.56
CA ASN A 42 45.47 32.26 27.00
C ASN A 42 45.40 32.15 28.52
N THR A 43 44.42 31.39 28.99
CA THR A 43 44.37 30.87 30.36
C THR A 43 44.55 29.35 30.28
N THR A 44 45.69 28.84 30.71
CA THR A 44 45.93 27.39 30.82
C THR A 44 45.73 26.99 32.27
N SER A 45 44.76 26.11 32.53
CA SER A 45 44.43 25.63 33.88
C SER A 45 44.04 24.16 33.82
N GLY A 46 44.26 23.41 34.90
CA GLY A 46 43.73 22.05 35.01
C GLY A 46 42.21 22.08 35.11
N ASN A 47 41.71 22.79 36.13
CA ASN A 47 40.28 23.07 36.31
C ASN A 47 40.04 24.57 36.19
N LEU A 48 39.06 24.96 35.38
CA LEU A 48 38.51 26.31 35.34
C LEU A 48 37.09 26.26 35.89
N SER A 49 36.85 26.87 37.06
CA SER A 49 35.53 26.96 37.67
C SER A 49 34.98 28.37 37.50
N VAL A 50 33.83 28.50 36.83
CA VAL A 50 33.12 29.76 36.63
C VAL A 50 31.75 29.64 37.28
N SER A 51 31.44 30.51 38.25
CA SER A 51 30.21 30.41 39.05
C SER A 51 28.98 31.04 38.40
N GLN A 52 29.16 31.85 37.35
CA GLN A 52 28.09 32.57 36.68
C GLN A 52 28.08 32.23 35.18
N ASN A 53 28.75 33.06 34.37
CA ASN A 53 28.63 33.01 32.92
C ASN A 53 30.00 32.89 32.26
N THR A 54 30.05 32.09 31.20
CA THR A 54 31.15 32.10 30.24
C THR A 54 30.59 32.54 28.90
N THR A 55 31.05 33.68 28.39
CA THR A 55 30.73 34.16 27.06
C THR A 55 31.93 33.93 26.16
N THR A 56 31.81 33.04 25.18
CA THR A 56 32.88 32.72 24.22
C THR A 56 32.31 32.68 22.81
N GLY A 57 33.14 33.00 21.81
CA GLY A 57 32.78 32.76 20.41
C GLY A 57 32.72 31.26 20.10
N ASN A 58 33.76 30.51 20.51
CA ASN A 58 33.84 29.06 20.35
C ASN A 58 34.09 28.39 21.69
N LEU A 59 33.32 27.35 22.01
CA LEU A 59 33.57 26.45 23.12
C LEU A 59 33.83 25.05 22.57
N VAL A 60 35.05 24.55 22.74
CA VAL A 60 35.40 23.18 22.33
C VAL A 60 35.41 22.29 23.56
N VAL A 61 34.50 21.30 23.59
CA VAL A 61 34.44 20.28 24.65
C VAL A 61 34.76 18.93 24.02
N GLN A 62 35.80 18.27 24.52
CA GLN A 62 36.30 17.00 23.94
C GLN A 62 35.63 15.75 24.54
N ALA A 63 34.88 15.92 25.63
CA ALA A 63 34.21 14.83 26.32
C ALA A 63 32.73 15.17 26.55
N ASN A 64 32.35 15.49 27.79
CA ASN A 64 30.95 15.65 28.19
C ASN A 64 30.62 17.10 28.54
N VAL A 65 29.41 17.52 28.17
CA VAL A 65 28.75 18.70 28.72
C VAL A 65 27.63 18.21 29.63
N LEU A 66 27.71 18.54 30.93
CA LEU A 66 26.61 18.35 31.87
C LEU A 66 25.91 19.69 32.05
N ALA A 67 24.70 19.82 31.50
CA ALA A 67 23.88 21.02 31.63
C ALA A 67 22.50 20.65 32.14
N GLY A 68 21.90 21.51 32.98
CA GLY A 68 20.49 21.39 33.34
C GLY A 68 19.61 21.64 32.12
N ASN A 69 19.80 22.79 31.47
CA ASN A 69 19.18 23.16 30.21
C ASN A 69 20.25 23.60 29.20
N ALA A 70 20.10 23.20 27.94
CA ALA A 70 20.90 23.70 26.83
C ALA A 70 19.95 24.24 25.74
N TYR A 71 20.13 25.51 25.37
CA TYR A 71 19.41 26.13 24.26
C TYR A 71 20.35 26.16 23.06
N ILE A 72 19.97 25.47 21.98
CA ILE A 72 20.79 25.31 20.77
C ILE A 72 19.96 25.77 19.58
N ASP A 73 20.39 26.83 18.92
CA ASP A 73 19.73 27.32 17.70
C ASP A 73 19.98 26.37 16.51
N PHE A 74 21.22 25.91 16.36
CA PHE A 74 21.63 24.98 15.30
C PHE A 74 22.53 23.89 15.86
N LEU A 75 22.12 22.62 15.66
CA LEU A 75 22.93 21.44 15.99
C LEU A 75 23.36 20.74 14.70
N THR A 76 24.67 20.64 14.48
CA THR A 76 25.24 19.77 13.43
C THR A 76 25.87 18.56 14.10
N VAL A 77 25.42 17.34 13.75
CA VAL A 77 25.98 16.11 14.30
C VAL A 77 26.74 15.36 13.21
N GLY A 78 28.06 15.24 13.36
CA GLY A 78 28.92 14.56 12.37
C GLY A 78 28.82 13.04 12.39
N ASN A 79 28.28 12.46 13.48
CA ASN A 79 28.01 11.04 13.66
C ASN A 79 26.57 10.83 14.13
N PRO A 80 25.98 9.64 14.03
CA PRO A 80 24.65 9.38 14.57
C PRO A 80 24.57 9.72 16.07
N ILE A 81 23.47 10.32 16.51
CA ILE A 81 23.19 10.48 17.94
C ILE A 81 22.85 9.08 18.48
N VAL A 82 23.83 8.40 19.08
CA VAL A 82 23.67 7.05 19.62
C VAL A 82 22.96 7.12 20.96
N ALA A 83 21.81 6.46 21.09
CA ALA A 83 21.11 6.37 22.37
C ALA A 83 22.02 5.66 23.38
N PRO A 84 22.18 6.17 24.62
CA PRO A 84 22.94 5.46 25.64
C PRO A 84 22.39 4.04 25.81
N ALA A 85 23.30 3.07 25.86
CA ALA A 85 22.98 1.65 25.82
C ALA A 85 21.89 1.27 26.83
N ALA A 86 20.77 0.77 26.28
CA ALA A 86 19.74 -0.06 26.88
C ALA A 86 19.51 0.07 28.40
N THR A 87 18.62 0.98 28.78
CA THR A 87 17.65 0.70 29.86
C THR A 87 16.31 1.29 29.46
N ILE A 88 15.25 0.56 29.79
CA ILE A 88 13.88 0.74 29.32
C ILE A 88 13.38 2.12 29.77
N GLY A 89 13.44 3.13 28.89
CA GLY A 89 13.09 4.51 29.24
C GLY A 89 13.85 5.60 28.48
N ASN A 90 14.96 5.27 27.81
CA ASN A 90 15.75 6.26 27.05
C ASN A 90 15.17 6.50 25.65
N SER A 91 14.07 7.26 25.58
CA SER A 91 13.52 7.78 24.32
C SER A 91 14.10 9.15 24.01
N TYR A 92 14.51 9.39 22.76
CA TYR A 92 14.67 10.76 22.26
C TYR A 92 13.29 11.39 22.14
N ILE A 93 12.89 12.14 23.16
CA ILE A 93 11.62 12.87 23.13
C ILE A 93 11.90 14.25 22.56
N VAL A 94 11.56 14.48 21.29
CA VAL A 94 11.45 15.83 20.73
C VAL A 94 10.14 16.44 21.25
N ARG A 95 10.24 17.24 22.32
CA ARG A 95 9.12 17.93 22.96
C ARG A 95 9.17 19.41 22.56
N TYR A 96 8.06 19.94 22.04
CA TYR A 96 7.87 21.38 21.89
C TYR A 96 7.12 21.90 23.14
N GLY A 97 7.68 22.92 23.81
CA GLY A 97 7.33 23.29 25.19
C GLY A 97 6.25 24.37 25.34
N LEU A 98 5.16 24.34 24.56
CA LEU A 98 4.04 25.27 24.76
C LEU A 98 2.94 24.63 25.62
N THR A 99 2.17 25.47 26.32
CA THR A 99 1.01 25.08 27.16
C THR A 99 -0.23 24.75 26.35
N THR A 100 -0.13 24.79 25.02
CA THR A 100 -1.17 24.42 24.06
C THR A 100 -0.55 23.49 23.03
N ASP A 101 -1.22 22.39 22.71
CA ASP A 101 -0.78 21.47 21.68
C ASP A 101 -0.62 22.23 20.35
N ALA A 102 0.50 21.99 19.66
CA ALA A 102 0.87 22.62 18.40
C ALA A 102 1.43 21.57 17.46
N ASP A 103 1.41 21.84 16.15
CA ASP A 103 1.93 20.91 15.15
C ASP A 103 3.41 20.58 15.42
N GLY A 104 3.75 19.30 15.42
CA GLY A 104 5.08 18.77 15.68
C GLY A 104 5.47 17.75 14.63
N TYR A 105 6.69 17.85 14.12
CA TYR A 105 7.11 17.12 12.92
C TYR A 105 8.51 16.52 13.08
N PHE A 106 8.66 15.23 12.82
CA PHE A 106 9.94 14.53 12.72
C PHE A 106 10.24 14.20 11.25
N ARG A 107 11.33 14.78 10.71
CA ARG A 107 11.83 14.48 9.35
C ARG A 107 12.97 13.48 9.41
N VAL A 108 12.95 12.52 8.50
CA VAL A 108 14.20 11.92 8.01
C VAL A 108 14.30 12.21 6.51
N GLN A 109 15.30 13.01 6.13
CA GLN A 109 15.57 13.38 4.74
C GLN A 109 17.06 13.20 4.45
N ARG A 110 17.39 12.32 3.49
CA ARG A 110 18.79 12.09 3.05
C ARG A 110 19.28 13.13 2.03
N SER A 111 18.37 13.66 1.19
CA SER A 111 18.61 14.70 0.17
C SER A 111 17.26 15.13 -0.45
N VAL A 112 17.19 16.32 -1.06
CA VAL A 112 16.02 16.78 -1.85
C VAL A 112 15.63 15.78 -2.96
N ALA A 113 16.58 14.99 -3.47
CA ALA A 113 16.34 13.98 -4.50
C ALA A 113 15.91 12.59 -3.94
N SER A 114 16.21 12.30 -2.67
CA SER A 114 15.86 11.01 -2.04
C SER A 114 14.46 11.02 -1.43
N GLY A 115 13.85 12.21 -1.32
CA GLY A 115 12.54 12.33 -0.71
C GLY A 115 12.55 12.35 0.82
N ASN A 116 11.39 12.60 1.44
CA ASN A 116 11.22 12.73 2.89
C ASN A 116 10.35 11.58 3.43
N ALA A 117 10.77 10.97 4.53
CA ALA A 117 9.87 10.22 5.40
C ALA A 117 9.46 11.12 6.57
N GLU A 118 8.16 11.24 6.77
CA GLU A 118 7.53 12.27 7.58
C GLU A 118 6.60 11.62 8.61
N VAL A 119 6.83 11.86 9.90
CA VAL A 119 5.87 11.51 10.96
C VAL A 119 5.52 12.78 11.70
N PHE A 120 4.23 13.13 11.72
CA PHE A 120 3.80 14.37 12.36
C PHE A 120 2.39 14.31 12.89
N TRP A 121 2.17 15.12 13.92
CA TRP A 121 0.85 15.40 14.45
C TRP A 121 0.29 16.63 13.74
N THR A 122 -1.01 16.63 13.46
CA THR A 122 -1.72 17.84 13.02
C THR A 122 -2.85 18.15 13.99
N GLU A 123 -2.93 19.40 14.41
CA GLU A 123 -4.05 19.89 15.20
C GLU A 123 -5.35 19.92 14.40
N THR A 124 -5.26 20.09 13.07
CA THR A 124 -6.43 20.09 12.18
C THR A 124 -7.13 18.74 12.12
N ASN A 125 -6.37 17.63 12.00
CA ASN A 125 -6.96 16.29 11.85
C ASN A 125 -6.92 15.45 13.14
N LYS A 126 -6.33 15.97 14.22
CA LYS A 126 -6.22 15.32 15.55
C LYS A 126 -5.68 13.88 15.47
N ARG A 127 -4.67 13.66 14.61
CA ARG A 127 -4.07 12.35 14.37
C ARG A 127 -2.59 12.45 14.00
N TRP A 128 -1.88 11.35 14.20
CA TRP A 128 -0.57 11.13 13.61
C TRP A 128 -0.70 10.77 12.13
N GLU A 129 0.04 11.48 11.28
CA GLU A 129 0.14 11.21 9.85
C GLU A 129 1.53 10.69 9.50
N PHE A 130 1.57 9.71 8.60
CA PHE A 130 2.81 9.16 8.02
C PHE A 130 2.81 9.50 6.54
N ARG A 131 3.74 10.34 6.09
CA ARG A 131 3.90 10.67 4.66
C ARG A 131 5.28 10.24 4.16
N VAL A 132 5.34 9.80 2.91
CA VAL A 132 6.59 9.59 2.18
C VAL A 132 6.48 10.37 0.87
N ASN A 133 7.34 11.36 0.65
CA ASN A 133 7.38 12.17 -0.58
C ASN A 133 6.07 12.89 -0.92
N ASN A 134 5.38 13.47 0.08
CA ASN A 134 4.05 14.07 -0.07
C ASN A 134 2.95 13.10 -0.58
N LEU A 135 3.22 11.80 -0.56
CA LEU A 135 2.27 10.71 -0.83
C LEU A 135 2.05 9.89 0.45
N TYR A 136 0.90 9.21 0.54
CA TYR A 136 0.64 8.28 1.65
C TYR A 136 1.69 7.15 1.61
N GLY A 137 2.35 6.90 2.74
CA GLY A 137 3.58 6.11 2.81
C GLY A 137 3.48 4.71 2.19
N ASP A 138 4.49 4.36 1.40
CA ASP A 138 4.70 3.01 0.89
C ASP A 138 5.20 2.10 2.03
N ILE A 139 4.37 1.16 2.50
CA ILE A 139 4.74 0.19 3.53
C ILE A 139 5.43 -0.98 2.82
N ALA A 140 6.69 -0.77 2.46
CA ALA A 140 7.46 -1.64 1.57
C ALA A 140 7.71 -3.07 2.12
N THR A 141 7.37 -3.37 3.39
CA THR A 141 7.60 -4.70 4.00
C THR A 141 6.41 -5.23 4.79
N ASN A 142 5.38 -5.60 4.03
CA ASN A 142 4.52 -6.79 4.20
C ASN A 142 3.31 -6.82 5.13
N ASN A 143 3.12 -5.97 6.16
CA ASN A 143 1.89 -6.05 6.96
C ASN A 143 1.41 -4.70 7.49
N VAL A 144 0.13 -4.40 7.26
CA VAL A 144 -0.62 -3.35 7.97
C VAL A 144 -1.56 -4.05 8.96
N THR A 145 -1.15 -4.13 10.22
CA THR A 145 -2.06 -4.58 11.29
C THR A 145 -2.82 -3.36 11.80
N ALA A 146 -4.04 -3.17 11.32
CA ALA A 146 -4.93 -2.09 11.75
C ALA A 146 -6.31 -2.69 12.06
N GLY A 147 -7.04 -2.09 13.01
CA GLY A 147 -8.42 -2.50 13.28
C GLY A 147 -9.31 -2.31 12.04
N ASN A 148 -9.31 -1.09 11.50
CA ASN A 148 -10.02 -0.74 10.28
C ASN A 148 -9.04 -0.12 9.27
N ILE A 149 -9.18 -0.49 7.99
CA ILE A 149 -8.49 0.16 6.87
C ILE A 149 -9.57 0.81 6.00
N ALA A 150 -9.61 2.14 5.98
CA ALA A 150 -10.51 2.90 5.12
C ALA A 150 -9.77 3.35 3.85
N VAL A 151 -10.28 2.93 2.67
CA VAL A 151 -9.69 3.27 1.37
C VAL A 151 -10.67 4.15 0.60
N ALA A 152 -10.24 5.37 0.25
CA ALA A 152 -11.11 6.37 -0.39
C ALA A 152 -11.29 6.16 -1.90
N SER A 153 -10.48 5.30 -2.53
CA SER A 153 -10.55 5.03 -3.96
C SER A 153 -10.45 3.53 -4.21
N ASN A 154 -9.32 3.05 -4.73
CA ASN A 154 -9.18 1.66 -5.17
C ASN A 154 -8.19 0.89 -4.29
N ILE A 155 -8.47 -0.41 -4.12
CA ILE A 155 -7.48 -1.40 -3.66
C ILE A 155 -7.01 -2.14 -4.91
N SER A 156 -5.75 -1.96 -5.30
CA SER A 156 -5.13 -2.72 -6.41
C SER A 156 -4.11 -3.68 -5.81
N THR A 157 -4.43 -4.97 -5.81
CA THR A 157 -3.58 -6.02 -5.25
C THR A 157 -3.59 -7.24 -6.15
N ARG A 158 -2.56 -8.09 -6.05
CA ARG A 158 -2.56 -9.39 -6.74
C ARG A 158 -3.60 -10.34 -6.15
N ASN A 159 -3.76 -10.32 -4.82
CA ASN A 159 -4.68 -11.18 -4.08
C ASN A 159 -5.33 -10.38 -2.94
N ILE A 160 -6.62 -10.66 -2.68
CA ILE A 160 -7.33 -10.23 -1.48
C ILE A 160 -7.83 -11.50 -0.79
N SER A 161 -7.52 -11.65 0.51
CA SER A 161 -8.08 -12.72 1.34
C SER A 161 -8.98 -12.11 2.41
N VAL A 162 -10.24 -12.53 2.43
CA VAL A 162 -11.24 -12.14 3.44
C VAL A 162 -11.60 -13.39 4.22
N THR A 163 -11.31 -13.40 5.52
CA THR A 163 -11.53 -14.56 6.40
C THR A 163 -12.92 -14.58 7.04
N GLN A 164 -13.63 -13.46 6.99
CA GLN A 164 -14.99 -13.32 7.51
C GLN A 164 -15.93 -12.87 6.37
N ASN A 165 -16.53 -11.70 6.51
CA ASN A 165 -17.52 -11.18 5.58
C ASN A 165 -16.93 -10.00 4.79
N ALA A 166 -17.30 -9.93 3.50
CA ALA A 166 -17.14 -8.74 2.69
C ALA A 166 -18.52 -8.30 2.18
N SER A 167 -18.78 -6.99 2.25
CA SER A 167 -19.96 -6.38 1.63
C SER A 167 -19.49 -5.53 0.47
N PHE A 168 -20.10 -5.74 -0.70
CA PHE A 168 -19.82 -4.99 -1.91
C PHE A 168 -21.12 -4.38 -2.43
N GLY A 169 -21.06 -3.15 -2.93
CA GLY A 169 -22.18 -2.60 -3.70
C GLY A 169 -22.36 -3.37 -5.02
N ASN A 170 -21.29 -3.40 -5.81
CA ASN A 170 -21.19 -4.18 -7.06
C ASN A 170 -19.99 -5.12 -6.98
N LEU A 171 -20.10 -6.32 -7.55
CA LEU A 171 -19.02 -7.29 -7.69
C LEU A 171 -18.89 -7.67 -9.17
N SER A 172 -17.69 -7.49 -9.74
CA SER A 172 -17.34 -7.94 -11.09
C SER A 172 -16.21 -8.96 -10.98
N VAL A 173 -16.43 -10.16 -11.53
CA VAL A 173 -15.45 -11.24 -11.55
C VAL A 173 -15.20 -11.60 -13.01
N THR A 174 -13.95 -11.48 -13.46
CA THR A 174 -13.53 -11.83 -14.84
C THR A 174 -13.01 -13.26 -14.95
N GLY A 175 -12.75 -13.92 -13.82
CA GLY A 175 -12.32 -15.32 -13.74
C GLY A 175 -13.38 -16.24 -13.13
N ASN A 176 -12.94 -17.40 -12.67
CA ASN A 176 -13.83 -18.40 -12.08
C ASN A 176 -14.11 -18.12 -10.60
N VAL A 177 -15.36 -18.33 -10.20
CA VAL A 177 -15.73 -18.51 -8.79
C VAL A 177 -15.65 -20.00 -8.49
N THR A 178 -14.83 -20.40 -7.52
CA THR A 178 -14.64 -21.80 -7.12
C THR A 178 -15.02 -22.01 -5.66
N GLY A 179 -15.39 -23.24 -5.29
CA GLY A 179 -15.91 -23.56 -3.95
C GLY A 179 -17.43 -23.47 -3.86
N ASN A 180 -17.97 -23.37 -2.65
CA ASN A 180 -19.41 -23.27 -2.43
C ASN A 180 -19.90 -21.84 -2.66
N LEU A 181 -20.65 -21.62 -3.74
CA LEU A 181 -21.35 -20.36 -3.99
C LEU A 181 -22.82 -20.49 -3.61
N VAL A 182 -23.24 -19.80 -2.55
CA VAL A 182 -24.66 -19.66 -2.20
C VAL A 182 -25.10 -18.26 -2.64
N ALA A 183 -25.79 -18.20 -3.78
CA ALA A 183 -26.30 -16.95 -4.36
C ALA A 183 -27.81 -17.01 -4.58
N THR A 184 -28.50 -15.93 -4.22
CA THR A 184 -29.93 -15.75 -4.54
C THR A 184 -30.04 -14.68 -5.61
N PHE A 185 -30.38 -15.10 -6.83
CA PHE A 185 -30.62 -14.17 -7.93
C PHE A 185 -32.09 -13.73 -7.93
N ARG A 186 -32.34 -12.41 -7.86
CA ARG A 186 -33.70 -11.88 -8.13
C ARG A 186 -34.10 -12.10 -9.59
N ALA A 187 -33.13 -12.01 -10.50
CA ALA A 187 -33.23 -12.37 -11.90
C ALA A 187 -31.83 -12.75 -12.41
N SER A 188 -31.75 -13.72 -13.33
CA SER A 188 -30.54 -14.06 -14.08
C SER A 188 -30.77 -13.80 -15.57
N LYS A 189 -29.70 -13.54 -16.31
CA LYS A 189 -29.69 -13.46 -17.77
C LYS A 189 -28.57 -14.33 -18.28
N GLU A 190 -28.83 -15.04 -19.36
CA GLU A 190 -27.83 -15.87 -20.03
C GLU A 190 -27.28 -15.15 -21.25
N TYR A 191 -26.06 -15.47 -21.63
CA TYR A 191 -25.46 -14.96 -22.86
C TYR A 191 -25.99 -15.76 -24.06
N LEU A 192 -26.67 -15.11 -25.01
CA LEU A 192 -27.17 -15.75 -26.23
C LEU A 192 -26.13 -15.64 -27.36
N LEU A 193 -25.54 -16.76 -27.78
CA LEU A 193 -24.72 -16.78 -28.99
C LEU A 193 -25.63 -16.83 -30.22
N GLN A 194 -25.56 -15.82 -31.09
CA GLN A 194 -26.36 -15.77 -32.32
C GLN A 194 -25.47 -15.78 -33.56
N THR A 195 -25.73 -16.71 -34.48
CA THR A 195 -25.01 -16.81 -35.76
C THR A 195 -25.88 -17.47 -36.85
N THR A 196 -25.30 -17.77 -38.00
CA THR A 196 -25.92 -18.57 -39.07
C THR A 196 -25.25 -19.94 -39.15
N SER A 197 -25.91 -20.91 -39.77
CA SER A 197 -25.33 -22.25 -39.96
C SER A 197 -25.70 -22.87 -41.31
N SER A 198 -24.78 -23.70 -41.80
CA SER A 198 -24.86 -24.49 -43.02
C SER A 198 -23.83 -25.61 -42.92
N GLY A 199 -24.15 -26.81 -43.42
CA GLY A 199 -23.25 -27.95 -43.38
C GLY A 199 -22.90 -28.39 -41.96
N ALA A 200 -21.67 -28.89 -41.76
CA ALA A 200 -21.19 -29.27 -40.43
C ALA A 200 -20.91 -28.03 -39.57
N THR A 201 -21.62 -27.90 -38.45
CA THR A 201 -21.51 -26.77 -37.51
C THR A 201 -21.11 -27.29 -36.14
N THR A 202 -20.00 -26.78 -35.60
CA THR A 202 -19.57 -27.08 -34.23
C THR A 202 -20.19 -26.07 -33.27
N VAL A 203 -20.78 -26.56 -32.18
CA VAL A 203 -21.39 -25.76 -31.11
C VAL A 203 -20.48 -25.88 -29.88
N ASP A 204 -19.73 -24.82 -29.59
CA ASP A 204 -18.79 -24.79 -28.47
C ASP A 204 -19.50 -24.43 -27.16
N LEU A 205 -19.65 -25.43 -26.28
CA LEU A 205 -20.37 -25.31 -25.02
C LEU A 205 -19.60 -24.56 -23.93
N SER A 206 -18.33 -24.21 -24.17
CA SER A 206 -17.57 -23.34 -23.26
C SER A 206 -17.95 -21.86 -23.39
N ILE A 207 -18.64 -21.48 -24.48
CA ILE A 207 -18.98 -20.08 -24.80
C ILE A 207 -20.36 -19.70 -24.26
N SER A 208 -21.33 -20.61 -24.34
CA SER A 208 -22.71 -20.36 -23.95
C SER A 208 -23.49 -21.65 -23.71
N ASN A 209 -24.62 -21.54 -23.01
CA ASN A 209 -25.67 -22.55 -22.95
C ASN A 209 -26.92 -22.19 -23.80
N TRP A 210 -26.97 -20.99 -24.38
CA TRP A 210 -28.03 -20.52 -25.28
C TRP A 210 -27.48 -20.17 -26.66
N PHE A 211 -27.97 -20.88 -27.68
CA PHE A 211 -27.55 -20.69 -29.05
C PHE A 211 -28.74 -20.39 -29.96
N LYS A 212 -28.56 -19.46 -30.88
CA LYS A 212 -29.53 -19.14 -31.93
C LYS A 212 -28.85 -19.20 -33.29
N TYR A 213 -29.35 -20.10 -34.14
CA TYR A 213 -28.85 -20.29 -35.49
C TYR A 213 -29.95 -20.04 -36.51
N THR A 214 -29.68 -19.14 -37.46
CA THR A 214 -30.47 -19.03 -38.68
C THR A 214 -29.88 -19.93 -39.76
N LEU A 215 -30.68 -20.90 -40.22
CA LEU A 215 -30.26 -21.90 -41.20
C LEU A 215 -30.15 -21.26 -42.60
N THR A 216 -28.97 -21.29 -43.20
CA THR A 216 -28.75 -20.91 -44.61
C THR A 216 -28.63 -22.12 -45.53
N GLY A 217 -28.42 -23.31 -44.96
CA GLY A 217 -28.38 -24.61 -45.62
C GLY A 217 -28.83 -25.73 -44.69
N ASN A 218 -28.78 -26.97 -45.16
CA ASN A 218 -28.93 -28.13 -44.28
C ASN A 218 -27.76 -28.16 -43.30
N SER A 219 -28.02 -28.32 -42.01
CA SER A 219 -27.01 -28.20 -40.97
C SER A 219 -26.94 -29.45 -40.11
N THR A 220 -25.72 -29.90 -39.81
CA THR A 220 -25.44 -30.96 -38.83
C THR A 220 -24.70 -30.34 -37.65
N TYR A 221 -25.28 -30.40 -36.46
CA TYR A 221 -24.69 -29.81 -35.26
C TYR A 221 -23.90 -30.83 -34.47
N THR A 222 -22.65 -30.50 -34.12
CA THR A 222 -21.80 -31.27 -33.21
C THR A 222 -21.44 -30.41 -32.01
N PHE A 223 -21.85 -30.83 -30.82
CA PHE A 223 -21.48 -30.19 -29.56
C PHE A 223 -20.05 -30.57 -29.17
N ALA A 224 -19.28 -29.57 -28.79
CA ALA A 224 -17.89 -29.70 -28.35
C ALA A 224 -17.70 -28.97 -27.01
N ASN A 225 -16.61 -29.31 -26.31
CA ASN A 225 -16.19 -28.66 -25.07
C ASN A 225 -17.27 -28.66 -23.96
N ALA A 226 -18.06 -29.73 -23.87
CA ALA A 226 -18.98 -29.92 -22.75
C ALA A 226 -18.20 -30.01 -21.42
N PRO A 227 -18.80 -29.59 -20.29
CA PRO A 227 -18.21 -29.81 -18.97
C PRO A 227 -17.86 -31.29 -18.75
N ALA A 228 -16.75 -31.55 -18.07
CA ALA A 228 -16.25 -32.90 -17.83
C ALA A 228 -17.32 -33.80 -17.17
N SER A 229 -17.24 -35.11 -17.43
CA SER A 229 -18.16 -36.11 -16.88
C SER A 229 -18.38 -35.95 -15.37
N GLY A 230 -19.63 -36.09 -14.94
CA GLY A 230 -20.07 -35.80 -13.57
C GLY A 230 -20.65 -34.39 -13.39
N ASN A 231 -20.51 -33.51 -14.38
CA ASN A 231 -21.18 -32.20 -14.41
C ASN A 231 -22.35 -32.24 -15.41
N VAL A 232 -23.51 -31.74 -14.99
CA VAL A 232 -24.68 -31.61 -15.87
C VAL A 232 -24.61 -30.29 -16.61
N PHE A 233 -24.89 -30.33 -17.92
CA PHE A 233 -25.01 -29.12 -18.74
C PHE A 233 -26.22 -29.23 -19.66
N THR A 234 -27.05 -28.18 -19.66
CA THR A 234 -28.25 -28.08 -20.50
C THR A 234 -28.07 -26.97 -21.51
N VAL A 235 -28.28 -27.31 -22.78
CA VAL A 235 -28.18 -26.43 -23.94
C VAL A 235 -29.58 -26.11 -24.45
N GLN A 236 -29.84 -24.84 -24.68
CA GLN A 236 -31.02 -24.34 -25.38
C GLN A 236 -30.62 -23.88 -26.77
N MET A 237 -31.19 -24.49 -27.81
CA MET A 237 -30.93 -24.11 -29.19
C MET A 237 -32.19 -23.62 -29.90
N LEU A 238 -32.20 -22.36 -30.32
CA LEU A 238 -33.18 -21.82 -31.26
C LEU A 238 -32.67 -22.01 -32.67
N LEU A 239 -33.38 -22.82 -33.45
CA LEU A 239 -33.08 -23.05 -34.86
C LEU A 239 -34.16 -22.39 -35.71
N ILE A 240 -33.75 -21.48 -36.59
CA ILE A 240 -34.66 -20.68 -37.39
C ILE A 240 -34.48 -21.08 -38.86
N GLN A 241 -35.56 -21.49 -39.51
CA GLN A 241 -35.55 -21.64 -40.97
C GLN A 241 -35.21 -20.29 -41.61
N GLY A 242 -34.06 -20.19 -42.28
CA GLY A 242 -33.73 -18.99 -43.03
C GLY A 242 -34.59 -18.84 -44.30
N SER A 243 -34.12 -18.02 -45.23
CA SER A 243 -34.84 -17.76 -46.47
C SER A 243 -35.13 -19.06 -47.26
N GLY A 244 -36.35 -19.16 -47.80
CA GLY A 244 -36.81 -20.29 -48.62
C GLY A 244 -37.22 -21.56 -47.85
N GLY A 245 -37.02 -21.62 -46.53
CA GLY A 245 -37.35 -22.79 -45.71
C GLY A 245 -36.68 -24.08 -46.17
N ASN A 246 -37.27 -25.22 -45.83
CA ASN A 246 -36.90 -26.56 -46.28
C ASN A 246 -35.47 -27.00 -45.92
N LYS A 247 -34.90 -26.45 -44.85
CA LYS A 247 -33.57 -26.87 -44.37
C LYS A 247 -33.71 -27.95 -43.31
N THR A 248 -32.94 -29.02 -43.47
CA THR A 248 -32.93 -30.14 -42.52
C THR A 248 -31.90 -29.90 -41.43
N VAL A 249 -32.25 -30.34 -40.22
CA VAL A 249 -31.36 -30.35 -39.06
C VAL A 249 -30.98 -31.79 -38.76
N ALA A 250 -29.68 -32.03 -38.57
CA ALA A 250 -29.13 -33.29 -38.13
C ALA A 250 -28.16 -33.08 -36.95
N TRP A 251 -27.78 -34.17 -36.31
CA TRP A 251 -26.98 -34.16 -35.09
C TRP A 251 -25.78 -35.09 -35.22
N GLY A 252 -24.58 -34.57 -34.93
CA GLY A 252 -23.32 -35.32 -35.02
C GLY A 252 -22.99 -36.12 -33.77
N ASN A 253 -23.44 -35.69 -32.59
CA ASN A 253 -23.32 -36.46 -31.35
C ASN A 253 -24.43 -37.52 -31.25
N THR A 254 -24.21 -38.53 -30.41
CA THR A 254 -25.28 -39.45 -30.02
C THR A 254 -26.26 -38.73 -29.10
N ILE A 255 -27.51 -38.59 -29.56
CA ILE A 255 -28.59 -38.00 -28.79
C ILE A 255 -29.69 -39.04 -28.60
N TYR A 256 -30.03 -39.30 -27.34
CA TYR A 256 -31.16 -40.13 -26.97
C TYR A 256 -32.43 -39.30 -27.01
N TRP A 257 -33.36 -39.72 -27.87
CA TRP A 257 -34.66 -39.10 -28.04
C TRP A 257 -35.76 -39.97 -27.43
N ALA A 258 -36.89 -39.35 -27.09
CA ALA A 258 -38.10 -40.09 -26.72
C ALA A 258 -38.49 -41.05 -27.85
N GLY A 259 -38.64 -42.34 -27.54
CA GLY A 259 -38.96 -43.37 -28.52
C GLY A 259 -37.85 -43.72 -29.52
N GLY A 260 -36.63 -43.20 -29.32
CA GLY A 260 -35.45 -43.52 -30.16
C GLY A 260 -35.43 -42.85 -31.54
N LEU A 261 -36.38 -41.96 -31.84
CA LEU A 261 -36.47 -41.25 -33.11
C LEU A 261 -36.25 -39.75 -32.92
N VAL A 262 -35.50 -39.13 -33.83
CA VAL A 262 -35.31 -37.68 -33.85
C VAL A 262 -36.68 -37.00 -34.05
N PRO A 263 -37.09 -36.06 -33.17
CA PRO A 263 -38.31 -35.30 -33.39
C PRO A 263 -38.30 -34.57 -34.74
N PRO A 264 -39.41 -34.52 -35.49
CA PRO A 264 -39.43 -33.89 -36.80
C PRO A 264 -39.35 -32.36 -36.66
N ALA A 265 -38.22 -31.78 -37.09
CA ALA A 265 -38.02 -30.34 -37.18
C ALA A 265 -39.04 -29.65 -38.11
N THR A 266 -39.31 -28.37 -37.86
CA THR A 266 -40.12 -27.53 -38.73
C THR A 266 -39.31 -27.10 -39.95
N THR A 267 -39.83 -27.38 -41.13
CA THR A 267 -39.18 -27.07 -42.41
C THR A 267 -40.01 -26.19 -43.33
N ALA A 268 -41.32 -26.04 -43.08
CA ALA A 268 -42.28 -25.62 -44.10
C ALA A 268 -42.16 -24.17 -44.57
N ALA A 269 -41.74 -23.23 -43.72
CA ALA A 269 -41.66 -21.81 -44.09
C ALA A 269 -40.43 -21.12 -43.49
N ALA A 270 -39.99 -20.05 -44.18
CA ALA A 270 -38.95 -19.16 -43.70
C ALA A 270 -39.42 -18.45 -42.42
N GLY A 271 -38.49 -18.29 -41.46
CA GLY A 271 -38.74 -17.69 -40.15
C GLY A 271 -39.28 -18.67 -39.11
N ASN A 272 -39.75 -19.86 -39.49
CA ASN A 272 -40.24 -20.84 -38.54
C ASN A 272 -39.11 -21.24 -37.58
N THR A 273 -39.40 -21.18 -36.28
CA THR A 273 -38.42 -21.37 -35.22
C THR A 273 -38.73 -22.63 -34.43
N ASP A 274 -37.72 -23.46 -34.19
CA ASP A 274 -37.79 -24.58 -33.27
C ASP A 274 -36.88 -24.32 -32.06
N LEU A 275 -37.35 -24.66 -30.86
CA LEU A 275 -36.55 -24.67 -29.63
C LEU A 275 -36.22 -26.10 -29.25
N TRP A 276 -34.93 -26.40 -29.21
CA TRP A 276 -34.40 -27.69 -28.78
C TRP A 276 -33.75 -27.56 -27.41
N THR A 277 -34.01 -28.53 -26.54
CA THR A 277 -33.35 -28.67 -25.24
C THR A 277 -32.54 -29.95 -25.24
N LEU A 278 -31.25 -29.84 -24.96
CA LEU A 278 -30.34 -30.98 -24.90
C LEU A 278 -29.54 -30.95 -23.59
N THR A 279 -29.42 -32.09 -22.93
CA THR A 279 -28.70 -32.20 -21.67
C THR A 279 -27.66 -33.30 -21.75
N THR A 280 -26.43 -33.02 -21.29
CA THR A 280 -25.36 -34.01 -21.12
C THR A 280 -24.90 -34.02 -19.66
N TYR A 281 -24.35 -35.15 -19.24
CA TYR A 281 -23.72 -35.35 -17.92
C TYR A 281 -22.39 -36.12 -18.01
N ASP A 282 -21.96 -36.47 -19.22
CA ASP A 282 -20.87 -37.41 -19.49
C ASP A 282 -19.76 -36.82 -20.37
N GLY A 283 -19.54 -35.50 -20.28
CA GLY A 283 -18.51 -34.83 -21.09
C GLY A 283 -18.93 -34.59 -22.54
N GLY A 284 -20.23 -34.64 -22.85
CA GLY A 284 -20.74 -34.48 -24.22
C GLY A 284 -20.58 -35.73 -25.09
N SER A 285 -20.28 -36.88 -24.48
CA SER A 285 -20.25 -38.16 -25.19
C SER A 285 -21.64 -38.54 -25.67
N THR A 286 -22.65 -38.33 -24.81
CA THR A 286 -24.06 -38.49 -25.15
C THR A 286 -24.89 -37.32 -24.64
N PHE A 287 -26.04 -37.12 -25.27
CA PHE A 287 -27.04 -36.14 -24.84
C PHE A 287 -28.42 -36.80 -24.74
N ILE A 288 -29.26 -36.24 -23.89
CA ILE A 288 -30.70 -36.49 -23.88
C ILE A 288 -31.34 -35.25 -24.49
N GLY A 289 -32.14 -35.43 -25.54
CA GLY A 289 -32.68 -34.31 -26.32
C GLY A 289 -34.20 -34.33 -26.42
N THR A 290 -34.77 -33.14 -26.59
CA THR A 290 -36.17 -32.95 -27.00
C THR A 290 -36.33 -31.73 -27.90
N LEU A 291 -37.33 -31.78 -28.78
CA LEU A 291 -37.88 -30.61 -29.45
C LEU A 291 -38.92 -30.00 -28.50
N THR A 292 -38.48 -29.02 -27.71
CA THR A 292 -39.28 -28.40 -26.63
C THR A 292 -40.43 -27.57 -27.18
N VAL A 293 -40.18 -26.80 -28.23
CA VAL A 293 -41.22 -26.05 -28.96
C VAL A 293 -40.99 -26.22 -30.44
N LYS A 294 -42.05 -26.62 -31.15
CA LYS A 294 -42.07 -26.76 -32.59
C LYS A 294 -42.85 -25.61 -33.21
N ASP A 295 -42.31 -25.01 -34.28
CA ASP A 295 -42.94 -23.90 -35.00
C ASP A 295 -43.37 -22.75 -34.07
N ALA A 296 -42.45 -22.30 -33.20
CA ALA A 296 -42.64 -21.13 -32.36
C ALA A 296 -42.88 -19.89 -33.26
N ARG A 297 -44.04 -19.26 -33.11
CA ARG A 297 -44.48 -18.06 -33.84
C ARG A 297 -44.69 -16.89 -32.89
#